data_AF-A0A960T330-F1
#
_entry.id   AF-A0A960T330-F1
#
_cell.length_a   1.000
_cell.length_b   1.000
_cell.length_c   1.000
_cell.angle_alpha   90.00
_cell.angle_beta   90.00
_cell.angle_gamma   90.00
#
_symmetry.space_group_name_H-M   'P 1'
#
loop_
_entity.id
_entity.type
_entity.pdbx_description
1 polymer ?
#
loop_
_entity_poly.entity_id
_entity_poly.type
_entity_poly.pdbx_seq_one_letter_code
_entity_poly.pdbx_strand_id
1 'polypeptide(L)'
;FIQKKPLPEQYAWIHKTLKLKACDTIGEHLLQAYLMAGQQSMLAMFCDGMGIPHDGKGSVVGDLPKKIDTERLDSTVDRLVDLFDPKLFTVYLHCFNMQVPGGWPELSAKLENDERLKLAESVES
;
A
#
# COMPACT_ATOMS: atom_id res chain seq x y z
N PHE A 1 11.24 -21.63 15.50
CA PHE A 1 11.91 -22.46 14.47
C PHE A 1 12.60 -21.59 13.43
N ILE A 2 11.89 -20.73 12.67
CA ILE A 2 12.49 -19.90 11.61
C ILE A 2 13.46 -18.81 12.12
N GLN A 3 13.16 -18.16 13.25
CA GLN A 3 13.99 -17.08 13.85
C GLN A 3 15.42 -17.51 14.23
N LYS A 4 15.71 -18.82 14.24
CA LYS A 4 17.05 -19.38 14.52
C LYS A 4 17.89 -19.58 13.25
N LYS A 5 17.34 -19.33 12.06
CA LYS A 5 18.03 -19.48 10.77
C LYS A 5 18.83 -18.23 10.40
N PRO A 6 19.84 -18.31 9.52
CA PRO A 6 20.48 -17.14 8.93
C PRO A 6 19.47 -16.21 8.24
N LEU A 7 19.72 -14.89 8.24
CA LEU A 7 18.80 -13.90 7.64
C LEU A 7 18.38 -14.23 6.19
N PRO A 8 19.29 -14.66 5.28
CA PRO A 8 18.89 -15.03 3.92
C PRO A 8 17.85 -16.16 3.87
N GLU A 9 17.99 -17.17 4.74
CA GLU A 9 17.01 -18.27 4.85
C GLU A 9 15.68 -17.79 5.43
N GLN A 10 15.71 -16.86 6.40
CA GLN A 10 14.51 -16.25 6.94
C GLN A 10 13.76 -15.47 5.86
N TYR A 11 14.45 -14.65 5.07
CA TYR A 11 13.84 -13.86 4.00
C TYR A 11 13.24 -14.73 2.91
N ALA A 12 13.97 -15.77 2.46
CA ALA A 12 13.46 -16.73 1.48
C ALA A 12 12.19 -17.44 1.98
N TRP A 13 12.15 -17.80 3.26
CA TRP A 13 10.99 -18.44 3.87
C TRP A 13 9.79 -17.48 4.01
N ILE A 14 10.02 -16.24 4.43
CA ILE A 14 8.96 -15.22 4.52
C ILE A 14 8.38 -14.97 3.12
N HIS A 15 9.25 -14.74 2.14
CA HIS A 15 8.83 -14.50 0.76
C HIS A 15 8.02 -15.68 0.19
N LYS A 16 8.45 -16.93 0.43
CA LYS A 16 7.69 -18.11 0.01
C LYS A 16 6.33 -18.20 0.71
N THR A 17 6.28 -17.89 2.00
CA THR A 17 5.05 -17.96 2.81
C THR A 17 4.04 -16.91 2.34
N LEU A 18 4.48 -15.68 2.08
CA LEU A 18 3.61 -14.60 1.61
C LEU A 18 3.02 -14.83 0.20
N LYS A 19 3.55 -15.79 -0.57
CA LYS A 19 2.97 -16.21 -1.86
C LYS A 19 1.82 -17.21 -1.70
N LEU A 20 1.56 -17.73 -0.50
CA LEU A 20 0.46 -18.65 -0.26
C LEU A 20 -0.82 -17.84 -0.06
N LYS A 21 -1.90 -18.19 -0.79
CA LYS A 21 -3.21 -17.54 -0.66
C LYS A 21 -3.76 -17.53 0.77
N ALA A 22 -3.47 -18.58 1.55
CA ALA A 22 -3.84 -18.66 2.96
C ALA A 22 -3.16 -17.58 3.83
N CYS A 23 -2.17 -16.88 3.28
CA CYS A 23 -1.41 -15.82 3.94
C CYS A 23 -1.73 -14.42 3.39
N ASP A 24 -2.76 -14.24 2.56
CA ASP A 24 -3.11 -12.92 2.01
C ASP A 24 -3.35 -11.89 3.13
N THR A 25 -4.17 -12.22 4.12
CA THR A 25 -4.47 -11.32 5.27
C THR A 25 -3.23 -10.99 6.10
N ILE A 26 -2.35 -11.96 6.35
CA ILE A 26 -1.14 -11.69 7.14
C ILE A 26 -0.11 -10.88 6.33
N GLY A 27 -0.06 -11.07 5.01
CA GLY A 27 0.72 -10.24 4.11
C GLY A 27 0.24 -8.80 4.08
N GLU A 28 -1.07 -8.58 4.02
CA GLU A 28 -1.68 -7.26 4.13
C GLU A 28 -1.29 -6.58 5.46
N HIS A 29 -1.49 -7.26 6.60
CA HIS A 29 -1.14 -6.70 7.91
C HIS A 29 0.35 -6.42 8.07
N LEU A 30 1.22 -7.26 7.49
CA LEU A 30 2.66 -7.02 7.48
C LEU A 30 2.99 -5.73 6.73
N LEU A 31 2.39 -5.50 5.56
CA LEU A 31 2.57 -4.28 4.78
C LEU A 31 2.04 -3.05 5.52
N GLN A 32 0.86 -3.15 6.13
CA GLN A 32 0.29 -2.08 6.96
C GLN A 32 1.25 -1.71 8.10
N ALA A 33 1.75 -2.70 8.85
CA ALA A 33 2.68 -2.46 9.95
C ALA A 33 4.00 -1.82 9.47
N TYR A 34 4.56 -2.29 8.35
CA TYR A 34 5.76 -1.73 7.75
C TYR A 34 5.55 -0.25 7.35
N LEU A 35 4.45 0.05 6.67
CA LEU A 35 4.12 1.40 6.23
C LEU A 35 3.86 2.34 7.41
N MET A 36 3.10 1.90 8.42
CA MET A 36 2.83 2.68 9.63
C MET A 36 4.10 2.96 10.44
N ALA A 37 5.09 2.08 10.40
CA ALA A 37 6.34 2.27 11.13
C ALA A 37 7.28 3.30 10.47
N GLY A 38 7.28 3.40 9.13
CA GLY A 38 8.29 4.17 8.40
C GLY A 38 7.76 5.28 7.49
N GLN A 39 6.48 5.26 7.12
CA GLN A 39 5.93 6.06 6.02
C GLN A 39 4.78 6.99 6.44
N GLN A 40 4.69 7.33 7.72
CA GLN A 40 3.57 8.11 8.29
C GLN A 40 3.29 9.41 7.54
N SER A 41 4.31 10.15 7.09
CA SER A 41 4.12 11.37 6.30
C SER A 41 3.40 11.10 4.97
N MET A 42 3.77 10.04 4.26
CA MET A 42 3.11 9.65 3.00
C MET A 42 1.66 9.27 3.25
N LEU A 43 1.41 8.46 4.27
CA LEU A 43 0.06 8.01 4.64
C LEU A 43 -0.83 9.19 5.05
N ALA A 44 -0.32 10.08 5.90
CA ALA A 44 -1.03 11.28 6.33
C ALA A 44 -1.34 12.22 5.16
N MET A 45 -0.35 12.51 4.30
CA MET A 45 -0.52 13.40 3.16
C MET A 45 -1.52 12.86 2.12
N PHE A 46 -1.59 11.53 1.96
CA PHE A 46 -2.62 10.92 1.12
C PHE A 46 -4.00 11.05 1.77
N CYS A 47 -4.14 10.73 3.06
CA CYS A 47 -5.41 10.92 3.78
C CYS A 47 -5.90 12.37 3.70
N ASP A 48 -5.00 13.35 3.89
CA ASP A 48 -5.30 14.78 3.76
C ASP A 48 -5.80 15.14 2.35
N GLY A 49 -5.12 14.64 1.30
CA GLY A 49 -5.52 14.88 -0.09
C GLY A 49 -6.88 14.29 -0.43
N MET A 50 -7.17 13.09 0.10
CA MET A 50 -8.46 12.44 -0.07
C MET A 50 -9.57 13.02 0.82
N GLY A 51 -9.21 13.83 1.82
CA GLY A 51 -10.14 14.34 2.83
C GLY A 51 -10.62 13.24 3.80
N ILE A 52 -9.78 12.23 4.04
CA ILE A 52 -10.07 11.11 4.94
C ILE A 52 -9.57 11.47 6.34
N PRO A 53 -10.43 11.45 7.38
CA PRO A 53 -10.00 11.70 8.75
C PRO A 53 -8.96 10.68 9.20
N HIS A 54 -7.87 11.15 9.81
CA HIS A 54 -6.79 10.30 10.30
C HIS A 54 -6.19 10.82 11.61
N ASP A 55 -5.38 10.00 12.26
CA ASP A 55 -4.76 10.26 13.57
C ASP A 55 -3.52 11.19 13.53
N GLY A 56 -3.27 11.85 12.41
CA GLY A 56 -2.06 12.64 12.16
C GLY A 56 -0.87 11.81 11.66
N LYS A 57 -0.95 10.48 11.69
CA LYS A 57 0.07 9.55 11.19
C LYS A 57 -0.42 8.74 9.99
N GLY A 58 -1.61 9.08 9.48
CA GLY A 58 -2.24 8.43 8.34
C GLY A 58 -2.99 7.14 8.69
N SER A 59 -3.23 6.84 9.98
CA SER A 59 -4.20 5.83 10.37
C SER A 59 -5.61 6.42 10.31
N VAL A 60 -6.50 5.83 9.50
CA VAL A 60 -7.88 6.32 9.33
C VAL A 60 -8.64 6.24 10.65
N VAL A 61 -9.36 7.31 10.98
CA VAL A 61 -10.23 7.39 12.16
C VAL A 61 -11.68 7.24 11.73
N GLY A 62 -12.36 6.23 12.29
CA GLY A 62 -13.74 5.90 11.94
C GLY A 62 -13.83 4.94 10.76
N ASP A 63 -14.90 5.06 9.98
CA ASP A 63 -15.14 4.18 8.83
C ASP A 63 -14.35 4.64 7.60
N LEU A 64 -13.83 3.67 6.84
CA LEU A 64 -13.30 3.91 5.51
C LEU A 64 -14.40 4.44 4.57
N PRO A 65 -14.04 5.28 3.59
CA PRO A 65 -15.02 5.81 2.65
C PRO A 65 -15.64 4.67 1.83
N LYS A 66 -16.96 4.70 1.63
CA LYS A 66 -17.65 3.72 0.78
C LYS A 66 -17.32 3.87 -0.71
N LYS A 67 -16.86 5.06 -1.10
CA LYS A 67 -16.49 5.41 -2.48
C LYS A 67 -15.35 6.42 -2.46
N ILE A 68 -14.46 6.33 -3.44
CA ILE A 68 -13.43 7.34 -3.68
C ILE A 68 -13.91 8.33 -4.74
N ASP A 69 -13.64 9.60 -4.52
CA ASP A 69 -13.83 10.64 -5.53
C ASP A 69 -12.64 10.63 -6.49
N THR A 70 -12.90 10.40 -7.78
CA THR A 70 -11.85 10.24 -8.81
C THR A 70 -11.03 11.52 -8.99
N GLU A 71 -11.65 12.69 -8.99
CA GLU A 71 -10.94 13.96 -9.18
C GLU A 71 -10.00 14.25 -8.01
N ARG A 72 -10.44 13.98 -6.78
CA ARG A 72 -9.59 14.05 -5.58
C ARG A 72 -8.46 13.02 -5.61
N LEU A 73 -8.75 11.80 -6.05
CA LEU A 73 -7.73 10.77 -6.19
C LEU A 73 -6.66 11.20 -7.19
N ASP A 74 -7.06 11.67 -8.38
CA ASP A 74 -6.15 12.10 -9.43
C ASP A 74 -5.27 13.25 -8.96
N SER A 75 -5.88 14.31 -8.42
CA SER A 75 -5.13 15.46 -7.90
C SER A 75 -4.21 15.10 -6.73
N THR A 76 -4.62 14.17 -5.86
CA THR A 76 -3.78 13.68 -4.76
C THR A 76 -2.59 12.87 -5.28
N VAL A 77 -2.81 11.96 -6.22
CA VAL A 77 -1.73 11.18 -6.84
C VAL A 77 -0.75 12.10 -7.57
N ASP A 78 -1.23 13.04 -8.38
CA ASP A 78 -0.38 13.98 -9.12
C ASP A 78 0.51 14.81 -8.21
N ARG A 79 0.00 15.20 -7.04
CA ARG A 79 0.77 15.96 -6.06
C ARG A 79 1.83 15.11 -5.36
N LEU A 80 1.57 13.82 -5.11
CA LEU A 80 2.39 12.98 -4.23
C LEU A 80 3.37 12.07 -4.97
N VAL A 81 3.09 11.72 -6.23
CA VAL A 81 3.85 10.70 -6.97
C VAL A 81 5.32 11.02 -7.13
N ASP A 82 5.69 12.31 -7.22
CA ASP A 82 7.09 12.76 -7.34
C ASP A 82 7.72 13.15 -5.99
N LEU A 83 6.96 13.12 -4.89
CA LEU A 83 7.46 13.47 -3.55
C LEU A 83 8.03 12.27 -2.78
N PHE A 84 7.67 11.05 -3.19
CA PHE A 84 8.08 9.82 -2.55
C PHE A 84 8.74 8.88 -3.54
N ASP A 85 9.42 7.82 -3.04
CA ASP A 85 9.88 6.76 -3.92
C ASP A 85 8.68 6.15 -4.69
N PRO A 86 8.71 6.09 -6.03
CA PRO A 86 7.55 5.68 -6.81
C PRO A 86 7.07 4.27 -6.49
N LYS A 87 7.99 3.34 -6.22
CA LYS A 87 7.62 1.95 -5.87
C LYS A 87 6.98 1.90 -4.50
N LEU A 88 7.52 2.63 -3.53
CA LEU A 88 6.98 2.70 -2.18
C LEU A 88 5.60 3.34 -2.14
N PHE A 89 5.40 4.44 -2.89
CA PHE A 89 4.09 5.08 -3.00
C PHE A 89 3.06 4.13 -3.65
N THR A 90 3.47 3.45 -4.72
CA THR A 90 2.63 2.44 -5.38
C THR A 90 2.27 1.29 -4.45
N VAL A 91 3.22 0.73 -3.69
CA VAL A 91 2.96 -0.32 -2.68
C VAL A 91 1.97 0.17 -1.63
N TYR A 92 2.10 1.42 -1.19
CA TYR A 92 1.14 2.01 -0.26
C TYR A 92 -0.27 2.09 -0.86
N LEU A 93 -0.43 2.55 -2.10
CA LEU A 93 -1.74 2.63 -2.75
C LEU A 93 -2.39 1.25 -2.90
N HIS A 94 -1.63 0.21 -3.28
CA HIS A 94 -2.12 -1.17 -3.26
C HIS A 94 -2.54 -1.60 -1.85
N CYS A 95 -1.72 -1.32 -0.84
CA CYS A 95 -2.01 -1.65 0.55
C CYS A 95 -3.25 -0.93 1.08
N PHE A 96 -3.44 0.33 0.71
CA PHE A 96 -4.65 1.07 1.02
C PHE A 96 -5.86 0.41 0.36
N ASN A 97 -5.79 0.08 -0.94
CA ASN A 97 -6.87 -0.55 -1.68
C ASN A 97 -7.29 -1.92 -1.14
N MET A 98 -6.38 -2.66 -0.50
CA MET A 98 -6.70 -3.95 0.14
C MET A 98 -7.60 -3.84 1.38
N GLN A 99 -7.71 -2.66 2.00
CA GLN A 99 -8.51 -2.49 3.22
C GLN A 99 -10.02 -2.64 3.01
N VAL A 100 -10.48 -2.61 1.75
CA VAL A 100 -11.86 -2.90 1.38
C VAL A 100 -11.90 -4.18 0.53
N PRO A 101 -12.82 -5.12 0.80
CA PRO A 101 -12.97 -6.31 -0.04
C PRO A 101 -13.21 -5.94 -1.52
N GLY A 102 -12.29 -6.35 -2.39
CA GLY A 102 -12.32 -6.03 -3.83
C GLY A 102 -11.77 -4.65 -4.19
N GLY A 103 -11.39 -3.84 -3.20
CA GLY A 103 -10.89 -2.48 -3.36
C GLY A 103 -11.93 -1.47 -3.85
N TRP A 104 -11.50 -0.23 -3.99
CA TRP A 104 -12.26 0.81 -4.66
C TRP A 104 -12.02 0.74 -6.17
N PRO A 105 -13.06 0.63 -7.02
CA PRO A 105 -12.89 0.58 -8.46
C PRO A 105 -12.10 1.77 -9.02
N GLU A 106 -12.27 2.97 -8.45
CA GLU A 106 -11.55 4.17 -8.86
C GLU A 106 -10.04 4.05 -8.62
N LEU A 107 -9.64 3.53 -7.45
CA LEU A 107 -8.23 3.35 -7.10
C LEU A 107 -7.61 2.18 -7.88
N SER A 108 -8.35 1.09 -8.07
CA SER A 108 -7.92 -0.02 -8.92
C SER A 108 -7.65 0.44 -10.35
N ALA A 109 -8.56 1.24 -10.94
CA ALA A 109 -8.37 1.80 -12.27
C ALA A 109 -7.17 2.76 -12.34
N LYS A 110 -6.94 3.57 -11.30
CA LYS A 110 -5.77 4.46 -11.23
C LYS A 110 -4.46 3.67 -11.22
N LEU A 111 -4.38 2.61 -10.40
CA LEU A 111 -3.21 1.73 -10.32
C LEU A 111 -2.94 0.98 -11.64
N GLU A 112 -3.99 0.62 -12.38
CA GLU A 112 -3.85 -0.10 -13.65
C GLU A 112 -3.40 0.81 -14.80
N ASN A 113 -3.91 2.05 -14.86
CA ASN A 113 -3.77 2.91 -16.03
C ASN A 113 -2.69 4.01 -15.90
N ASP A 114 -2.23 4.31 -14.68
CA ASP A 114 -1.20 5.33 -14.46
C ASP A 114 0.20 4.71 -14.55
N GLU A 115 0.93 4.98 -15.64
CA GLU A 115 2.27 4.44 -15.88
C GLU A 115 3.26 4.76 -14.74
N ARG A 116 3.06 5.86 -14.00
CA ARG A 116 3.90 6.23 -12.86
C ARG A 116 3.72 5.29 -11.67
N LEU A 117 2.60 4.58 -11.61
CA LEU A 117 2.21 3.66 -10.55
C LEU A 117 2.47 2.19 -10.90
N LYS A 118 3.30 1.91 -11.90
CA LYS A 118 3.68 0.53 -12.22
C LYS A 118 4.84 0.06 -11.36
N LEU A 119 4.62 -1.02 -10.61
CA LEU A 119 5.71 -1.80 -10.02
C LEU A 119 6.43 -2.51 -11.18
N ALA A 120 7.70 -2.18 -11.42
CA ALA A 120 8.48 -2.84 -12.45
C ALA A 120 8.38 -4.36 -12.31
N GLU A 121 8.20 -5.07 -13.43
CA GLU A 121 8.22 -6.53 -13.44
C GLU A 121 9.53 -7.03 -12.85
N SER A 122 9.44 -8.00 -11.94
CA SER A 122 10.61 -8.75 -11.52
C SER A 122 11.22 -9.41 -12.75
N VAL A 123 12.45 -9.02 -13.11
CA VAL A 123 13.28 -9.83 -14.00
C VAL A 123 13.51 -11.13 -13.25
N GLU A 124 12.78 -12.19 -13.63
CA GLU A 124 13.06 -13.53 -13.14
C GLU A 124 14.53 -13.84 -13.46
N SER A 125 15.34 -13.95 -12.41
CA SER A 125 16.74 -14.38 -12.46
C SER A 125 16.82 -15.79 -11.88
#